data_AF-A0AAU7EB89-F1
#
_entry.id   AF-A0AAU7EB89-F1
#
_cell.length_a   1.000
_cell.length_b   1.000
_cell.length_c   1.000
_cell.angle_alpha   90.00
_cell.angle_beta   90.00
_cell.angle_gamma   90.00
#
_symmetry.space_group_name_H-M   'P 1'
#
loop_
_entity.id
_entity.type
_entity.pdbx_description
1 polymer ?
#
loop_
_entity_poly.entity_id
_entity_poly.type
_entity_poly.pdbx_seq_one_letter_code
_entity_poly.pdbx_strand_id
1 'polypeptide(L)'
;MKTIIKSFFMLLFLVSFTNCKRTSNNTATNGSVTFDVNTRVVIDSMEVAKSQLVLNQLEGTWYLNNKPYNGYSLKFHANGGLEERLGFYQGKRQGVAKRWSENGILRVESFYHQNKLVGAYKVWWENGELAEASFYENGLKQGEEKQWHANGQLSKLRRLVDGNENGMQQAWLKNGTLYINYEAKNGRVFGLLRSNLCYQLENEVVIKN
;
A
#
# COMPACT_ATOMS: atom_id res chain seq x y z
N MET A 1 -38.30 24.79 -57.49
CA MET A 1 -38.73 24.15 -56.21
C MET A 1 -38.65 22.64 -56.40
N LYS A 2 -37.71 21.97 -55.71
CA LYS A 2 -37.34 20.54 -55.83
C LYS A 2 -38.44 19.66 -55.21
N THR A 3 -39.09 18.73 -55.94
CA THR A 3 -38.82 17.26 -56.10
C THR A 3 -38.47 16.49 -54.82
N ILE A 4 -38.82 15.22 -54.56
CA ILE A 4 -39.76 14.18 -55.04
C ILE A 4 -39.72 13.08 -53.94
N ILE A 5 -40.84 12.40 -53.68
CA ILE A 5 -40.98 11.20 -52.81
C ILE A 5 -40.47 9.95 -53.54
N LYS A 6 -39.61 9.14 -52.91
CA LYS A 6 -39.43 7.67 -53.18
C LYS A 6 -38.89 7.01 -51.90
N SER A 7 -39.69 6.21 -51.19
CA SER A 7 -39.96 4.77 -51.38
C SER A 7 -38.73 3.89 -51.09
N PHE A 8 -38.90 3.07 -50.05
CA PHE A 8 -37.90 2.23 -49.38
C PHE A 8 -37.98 0.82 -49.96
N PHE A 9 -36.89 0.31 -50.55
CA PHE A 9 -36.83 -1.09 -51.00
C PHE A 9 -35.38 -1.63 -50.98
N MET A 10 -35.21 -2.73 -50.24
CA MET A 10 -34.36 -3.91 -50.52
C MET A 10 -32.83 -3.77 -50.50
N LEU A 11 -32.15 -4.55 -49.65
CA LEU A 11 -31.46 -5.80 -50.06
C LEU A 11 -30.78 -6.49 -48.86
N LEU A 12 -31.15 -7.76 -48.66
CA LEU A 12 -30.36 -8.77 -47.95
C LEU A 12 -29.06 -9.04 -48.74
N PHE A 13 -27.91 -9.06 -48.06
CA PHE A 13 -26.69 -9.68 -48.59
C PHE A 13 -26.25 -10.80 -47.64
N LEU A 14 -26.58 -12.03 -48.02
CA LEU A 14 -25.93 -13.26 -47.57
C LEU A 14 -24.53 -13.30 -48.19
N VAL A 15 -23.49 -13.41 -47.36
CA VAL A 15 -22.16 -13.82 -47.82
C VAL A 15 -21.75 -15.05 -47.03
N SER A 16 -21.79 -16.17 -47.71
CA SER A 16 -21.23 -17.46 -47.31
C SER A 16 -19.74 -17.51 -47.66
N PHE A 17 -18.91 -17.94 -46.72
CA PHE A 17 -17.61 -18.53 -47.03
C PHE A 17 -17.41 -19.80 -46.21
N THR A 18 -17.08 -20.85 -46.94
CA THR A 18 -16.90 -22.24 -46.50
C THR A 18 -15.47 -22.49 -45.99
N ASN A 19 -15.39 -23.29 -44.92
CA ASN A 19 -14.35 -24.22 -44.50
C ASN A 19 -12.84 -23.89 -44.63
N CYS A 20 -12.14 -24.03 -43.51
CA CYS A 20 -10.94 -24.87 -43.48
C CYS A 20 -10.76 -25.53 -42.09
N LYS A 21 -10.77 -26.87 -42.05
CA LYS A 21 -10.30 -27.67 -40.91
C LYS A 21 -8.78 -27.56 -40.83
N ARG A 22 -8.25 -27.05 -39.72
CA ARG A 22 -6.87 -27.32 -39.30
C ARG A 22 -6.90 -28.22 -38.07
N THR A 23 -6.60 -29.49 -38.30
CA THR A 23 -6.18 -30.43 -37.26
C THR A 23 -4.75 -30.05 -36.84
N SER A 24 -4.60 -29.44 -35.67
CA SER A 24 -3.33 -29.47 -34.94
C SER A 24 -3.46 -30.48 -33.81
N ASN A 25 -2.87 -31.65 -34.00
CA ASN A 25 -2.55 -32.54 -32.90
C ASN A 25 -1.45 -31.89 -32.06
N ASN A 26 -1.85 -31.21 -31.00
CA ASN A 26 -0.98 -30.95 -29.86
C ASN A 26 -1.58 -31.68 -28.67
N THR A 27 -1.10 -32.89 -28.43
CA THR A 27 -1.11 -33.52 -27.10
C THR A 27 -0.24 -32.67 -26.18
N ALA A 28 -0.79 -31.57 -25.69
CA ALA A 28 -0.41 -31.00 -24.42
C ALA A 28 -1.46 -31.50 -23.43
N THR A 29 -1.02 -32.30 -22.47
CA THR A 29 -1.78 -32.60 -21.27
C THR A 29 -2.15 -31.28 -20.62
N ASN A 30 -3.36 -30.79 -20.93
CA ASN A 30 -4.03 -29.74 -20.19
C ASN A 30 -4.36 -30.33 -18.81
N GLY A 31 -3.35 -30.39 -17.95
CA GLY A 31 -3.57 -30.25 -16.53
C GLY A 31 -4.18 -28.87 -16.34
N SER A 32 -5.51 -28.81 -16.37
CA SER A 32 -6.25 -27.64 -15.94
C SER A 32 -5.84 -27.38 -14.49
N VAL A 33 -4.85 -26.52 -14.29
CA VAL A 33 -4.60 -25.91 -12.99
C VAL A 33 -5.82 -25.02 -12.76
N THR A 34 -6.82 -25.60 -12.12
CA THR A 34 -7.91 -24.87 -11.52
C THR A 34 -7.27 -24.00 -10.44
N PHE A 35 -6.92 -22.76 -10.79
CA PHE A 35 -6.63 -21.75 -9.79
C PHE A 35 -7.95 -21.48 -9.09
N ASP A 36 -8.13 -22.17 -7.97
CA ASP A 36 -9.25 -21.95 -7.08
C ASP A 36 -9.11 -20.52 -6.53
N VAL A 37 -9.94 -19.61 -7.04
CA VAL A 37 -9.96 -18.17 -6.72
C VAL A 37 -10.39 -17.93 -5.26
N ASN A 38 -10.49 -18.98 -4.44
CA ASN A 38 -10.98 -18.93 -3.07
C ASN A 38 -10.07 -19.60 -2.03
N THR A 39 -8.81 -19.92 -2.35
CA THR A 39 -7.88 -20.42 -1.32
C THR A 39 -7.53 -19.28 -0.35
N ARG A 40 -8.29 -19.16 0.73
CA ARG A 40 -7.95 -18.27 1.84
C ARG A 40 -6.62 -18.72 2.41
N VAL A 41 -5.66 -17.80 2.47
CA VAL A 41 -4.38 -18.06 3.14
C VAL A 41 -4.65 -18.24 4.63
N VAL A 42 -4.44 -19.46 5.13
CA VAL A 42 -4.60 -19.80 6.55
C VAL A 42 -3.22 -19.83 7.19
N ILE A 43 -3.00 -18.93 8.15
CA ILE A 43 -1.81 -18.95 9.02
C ILE A 43 -2.14 -19.87 10.20
N ASP A 44 -1.28 -20.85 10.45
CA ASP A 44 -1.48 -21.78 11.57
C ASP A 44 -1.43 -21.02 12.91
N SER A 45 -2.13 -21.52 13.93
CA SER A 45 -2.14 -20.89 15.27
C SER A 45 -0.86 -21.14 16.07
N MET A 46 0.09 -21.91 15.54
CA MET A 46 1.36 -22.19 16.18
C MET A 46 2.17 -20.90 16.38
N GLU A 47 2.67 -20.69 17.60
CA GLU A 47 3.53 -19.57 17.93
C GLU A 47 4.90 -20.06 18.42
N VAL A 48 5.99 -19.49 17.88
CA VAL A 48 7.36 -19.84 18.27
C VAL A 48 8.19 -18.58 18.51
N ALA A 49 9.24 -18.67 19.32
CA ALA A 49 10.18 -17.57 19.45
C ALA A 49 10.88 -17.32 18.10
N LYS A 50 11.00 -16.06 17.68
CA LYS A 50 11.63 -15.67 16.40
C LYS A 50 13.07 -16.18 16.28
N SER A 51 13.78 -16.34 17.40
CA SER A 51 15.12 -16.92 17.46
C SER A 51 15.19 -18.40 17.05
N GLN A 52 14.07 -19.13 17.04
CA GLN A 52 14.00 -20.51 16.56
C GLN A 52 13.86 -20.59 15.03
N LEU A 53 13.54 -19.48 14.37
CA LEU A 53 13.38 -19.42 12.93
C LEU A 53 14.69 -19.05 12.25
N VAL A 54 14.98 -19.71 11.13
CA VAL A 54 16.17 -19.44 10.31
C VAL A 54 15.74 -18.83 8.99
N LEU A 55 16.28 -17.65 8.64
CA LEU A 55 16.02 -16.99 7.36
C LEU A 55 17.00 -17.49 6.30
N ASN A 56 16.48 -18.06 5.22
CA ASN A 56 17.22 -18.15 3.96
C ASN A 56 17.15 -16.78 3.26
N GLN A 57 18.27 -16.06 3.26
CA GLN A 57 18.34 -14.70 2.71
C GLN A 57 18.15 -14.65 1.19
N LEU A 58 18.55 -15.71 0.46
CA LEU A 58 18.43 -15.76 -1.00
C LEU A 58 16.96 -15.90 -1.42
N GLU A 59 16.19 -16.68 -0.67
CA GLU A 59 14.79 -16.96 -0.97
C GLU A 59 13.83 -15.99 -0.26
N GLY A 60 14.29 -15.32 0.80
CA GLY A 60 13.43 -14.55 1.69
C GLY A 60 12.45 -15.42 2.49
N THR A 61 12.81 -16.69 2.71
CA THR A 61 11.94 -17.71 3.32
C THR A 61 12.46 -18.06 4.72
N TRP A 62 11.56 -18.05 5.70
CA TRP A 62 11.83 -18.45 7.07
C TRP A 62 11.51 -19.93 7.28
N TYR A 63 12.39 -20.62 7.99
CA TYR A 63 12.32 -22.06 8.24
C TYR A 63 12.26 -22.35 9.74
N LEU A 64 11.52 -23.41 10.08
CA LEU A 64 11.59 -24.09 11.37
C LEU A 64 11.88 -25.56 11.09
N ASN A 65 12.94 -26.12 11.68
CA ASN A 65 13.36 -27.52 11.46
C ASN A 65 13.46 -27.90 9.97
N ASN A 66 14.11 -27.04 9.16
CA ASN A 66 14.31 -27.21 7.71
C ASN A 66 13.03 -27.26 6.87
N LYS A 67 11.87 -26.82 7.39
CA LYS A 67 10.62 -26.64 6.63
C LYS A 67 10.19 -25.18 6.60
N PRO A 68 9.65 -24.66 5.48
CA PRO A 68 9.10 -23.31 5.42
C PRO A 68 8.05 -23.12 6.51
N TYR A 69 8.21 -22.08 7.31
CA TYR A 69 7.44 -21.87 8.52
C TYR A 69 6.00 -21.39 8.21
N ASN A 70 5.02 -21.98 8.90
CA ASN A 70 3.64 -21.50 8.93
C ASN A 70 3.24 -21.29 10.38
N GLY A 71 2.82 -20.08 10.74
CA GLY A 71 2.51 -19.70 12.12
C GLY A 71 2.93 -18.28 12.47
N TYR A 72 3.03 -17.98 13.76
CA TYR A 72 3.43 -16.66 14.26
C TYR A 72 4.78 -16.71 14.99
N SER A 73 5.69 -15.81 14.63
CA SER A 73 6.90 -15.59 15.42
C SER A 73 6.64 -14.57 16.53
N LEU A 74 7.20 -14.82 17.71
CA LEU A 74 7.19 -13.92 18.85
C LEU A 74 8.60 -13.41 19.14
N LYS A 75 8.73 -12.12 19.43
CA LYS A 75 9.93 -11.51 20.01
C LYS A 75 9.55 -10.85 21.32
N PHE A 76 10.42 -10.92 22.32
CA PHE A 76 10.18 -10.38 23.65
C PHE A 76 11.26 -9.35 24.00
N HIS A 77 10.85 -8.34 24.76
CA HIS A 77 11.73 -7.39 25.42
C HIS A 77 12.53 -8.04 26.55
N ALA A 78 13.56 -7.36 27.04
CA ALA A 78 14.38 -7.84 28.16
C ALA A 78 13.55 -8.04 29.46
N ASN A 79 12.47 -7.27 29.62
CA ASN A 79 11.54 -7.39 30.76
C ASN A 79 10.54 -8.55 30.60
N GLY A 80 10.60 -9.33 29.51
CA GLY A 80 9.69 -10.43 29.20
C GLY A 80 8.38 -10.02 28.51
N GLY A 81 8.12 -8.72 28.34
CA GLY A 81 6.97 -8.20 27.59
C GLY A 81 7.06 -8.54 26.10
N LEU A 82 5.91 -8.74 25.45
CA LEU A 82 5.86 -9.02 24.01
C LEU A 82 6.34 -7.78 23.22
N GLU A 83 7.38 -7.94 22.40
CA GLU A 83 7.93 -6.89 21.53
C GLU A 83 7.32 -6.95 20.13
N GLU A 84 7.20 -8.15 19.56
CA GLU A 84 6.76 -8.35 18.18
C GLU A 84 5.96 -9.64 18.05
N ARG A 85 4.90 -9.59 17.24
CA ARG A 85 4.16 -10.75 16.77
C ARG A 85 3.97 -10.61 15.26
N LEU A 86 4.47 -11.58 14.51
CA LEU A 86 4.54 -11.54 13.05
C LEU A 86 4.08 -12.88 12.46
N GLY A 87 3.09 -12.85 11.58
CA GLY A 87 2.59 -14.03 10.88
C GLY A 87 3.43 -14.45 9.68
N PHE A 88 3.47 -15.75 9.42
CA PHE A 88 4.15 -16.37 8.30
C PHE A 88 3.27 -17.42 7.65
N TYR A 89 3.32 -17.49 6.31
CA TYR A 89 2.73 -18.55 5.53
C TYR A 89 3.76 -19.01 4.49
N GLN A 90 4.05 -20.31 4.46
CA GLN A 90 5.09 -20.89 3.60
C GLN A 90 6.44 -20.15 3.71
N GLY A 91 6.81 -19.77 4.94
CA GLY A 91 8.02 -19.07 5.30
C GLY A 91 8.07 -17.59 4.90
N LYS A 92 7.02 -17.04 4.28
CA LYS A 92 6.94 -15.61 3.93
C LYS A 92 6.06 -14.87 4.92
N ARG A 93 6.42 -13.62 5.26
CA ARG A 93 5.60 -12.76 6.12
C ARG A 93 4.22 -12.59 5.51
N GLN A 94 3.19 -12.81 6.32
CA GLN A 94 1.80 -12.85 5.89
C GLN A 94 0.89 -12.35 7.02
N GLY A 95 -0.15 -11.61 6.65
CA GLY A 95 -1.17 -11.14 7.57
C GLY A 95 -0.68 -10.00 8.47
N VAL A 96 -1.31 -9.87 9.63
CA VAL A 96 -1.07 -8.76 10.57
C VAL A 96 0.25 -8.96 11.31
N ALA A 97 1.05 -7.91 11.36
CA ALA A 97 2.24 -7.80 12.19
C ALA A 97 2.08 -6.64 13.18
N LYS A 98 2.41 -6.90 14.44
CA LYS A 98 2.31 -5.93 15.54
C LYS A 98 3.62 -5.83 16.29
N ARG A 99 3.95 -4.63 16.75
CA ARG A 99 5.06 -4.37 17.67
C ARG A 99 4.61 -3.51 18.84
N TRP A 100 5.11 -3.79 20.02
CA TRP A 100 4.78 -3.08 21.26
C TRP A 100 6.03 -2.54 21.94
N SER A 101 5.88 -1.48 22.75
CA SER A 101 6.95 -0.96 23.59
C SER A 101 7.17 -1.84 24.82
N GLU A 102 8.23 -1.57 25.58
CA GLU A 102 8.51 -2.27 26.85
C GLU A 102 7.37 -2.11 27.87
N ASN A 103 6.59 -1.03 27.77
CA ASN A 103 5.41 -0.76 28.59
C ASN A 103 4.13 -1.44 28.07
N GLY A 104 4.23 -2.25 27.01
CA GLY A 104 3.08 -2.96 26.42
C GLY A 104 2.20 -2.11 25.51
N ILE A 105 2.62 -0.88 25.17
CA ILE A 105 1.85 0.02 24.29
C ILE A 105 2.07 -0.41 22.84
N LEU A 106 0.99 -0.56 22.06
CA LEU A 106 1.12 -0.87 20.63
C LEU A 106 1.85 0.27 19.93
N ARG A 107 2.97 -0.04 19.28
CA ARG A 107 3.83 0.93 18.59
C ARG A 107 3.64 0.90 17.09
N VAL A 108 3.44 -0.28 16.52
CA VAL A 108 3.30 -0.46 15.06
C VAL A 108 2.31 -1.58 14.75
N GLU A 109 1.49 -1.35 13.74
CA GLU A 109 0.59 -2.33 13.13
C GLU A 109 0.74 -2.20 11.62
N SER A 110 0.93 -3.34 10.98
CA SER A 110 1.19 -3.42 9.54
C SER A 110 0.66 -4.73 8.99
N PHE A 111 0.41 -4.80 7.69
CA PHE A 111 -0.02 -6.02 7.03
C PHE A 111 1.00 -6.43 5.98
N TYR A 112 1.22 -7.73 5.89
CA TYR A 112 2.11 -8.34 4.91
C TYR A 112 1.36 -9.28 4.00
N HIS A 113 1.75 -9.29 2.73
CA HIS A 113 1.40 -10.32 1.77
C HIS A 113 2.69 -10.78 1.09
N GLN A 114 3.07 -12.03 1.31
CA GLN A 114 4.28 -12.64 0.73
C GLN A 114 5.53 -11.74 0.86
N ASN A 115 5.90 -11.38 2.09
CA ASN A 115 7.02 -10.47 2.43
C ASN A 115 6.85 -8.99 2.07
N LYS A 116 5.82 -8.59 1.32
CA LYS A 116 5.58 -7.20 0.96
C LYS A 116 4.60 -6.55 1.92
N LEU A 117 4.85 -5.30 2.31
CA LEU A 117 3.87 -4.49 3.01
C LEU A 117 2.68 -4.21 2.10
N VAL A 118 1.48 -4.37 2.64
CA VAL A 118 0.22 -4.08 1.98
C VAL A 118 -0.73 -3.44 2.98
N GLY A 119 -1.75 -2.73 2.49
CA GLY A 119 -2.80 -2.21 3.34
C GLY A 119 -2.35 -1.10 4.28
N ALA A 120 -3.06 -0.96 5.39
CA ALA A 120 -2.81 0.10 6.36
C ALA A 120 -1.49 -0.13 7.12
N TYR A 121 -0.75 0.94 7.34
CA TYR A 121 0.41 0.97 8.21
C TYR A 121 0.19 2.08 9.24
N LYS A 122 0.26 1.72 10.51
CA LYS A 122 0.01 2.64 11.61
C LYS A 122 1.15 2.59 12.61
N VAL A 123 1.52 3.76 13.12
CA VAL A 123 2.48 3.96 14.20
C VAL A 123 1.81 4.78 15.27
N TRP A 124 2.08 4.47 16.53
CA TRP A 124 1.57 5.21 17.68
C TRP A 124 2.71 5.78 18.50
N TRP A 125 2.44 6.87 19.21
CA TRP A 125 3.29 7.49 20.22
C TRP A 125 3.22 6.72 21.54
N GLU A 126 4.10 7.08 22.49
CA GLU A 126 4.17 6.37 23.79
C GLU A 126 3.01 6.76 24.71
N ASN A 127 2.31 7.84 24.39
CA ASN A 127 1.04 8.19 25.03
C ASN A 127 -0.16 7.43 24.42
N GLY A 128 0.06 6.55 23.44
CA GLY A 128 -0.99 5.79 22.76
C GLY A 128 -1.71 6.54 21.63
N GLU A 129 -1.37 7.81 21.36
CA GLU A 129 -1.93 8.56 20.24
C GLU A 129 -1.32 8.12 18.90
N LEU A 130 -2.07 8.31 17.81
CA LEU A 130 -1.59 7.96 16.47
C LEU A 130 -0.45 8.90 16.04
N ALA A 131 0.70 8.33 15.67
CA ALA A 131 1.88 9.05 15.22
C ALA A 131 2.01 9.08 13.70
N GLU A 132 1.64 7.99 13.03
CA GLU A 132 1.65 7.88 11.57
C GLU A 132 0.49 6.99 11.09
N ALA A 133 -0.09 7.35 9.95
CA ALA A 133 -0.97 6.51 9.16
C ALA A 133 -0.57 6.63 7.70
N SER A 134 -0.32 5.49 7.07
CA SER A 134 -0.04 5.38 5.65
C SER A 134 -0.69 4.12 5.08
N PHE A 135 -0.71 4.02 3.76
CA PHE A 135 -1.17 2.84 3.05
C PHE A 135 -0.06 2.34 2.13
N TYR A 136 0.06 1.01 2.00
CA TYR A 136 1.04 0.37 1.15
C TYR A 136 0.36 -0.53 0.12
N GLU A 137 0.93 -0.55 -1.08
CA GLU A 137 0.64 -1.51 -2.13
C GLU A 137 1.95 -2.08 -2.64
N ASN A 138 2.10 -3.41 -2.60
CA ASN A 138 3.30 -4.10 -3.07
C ASN A 138 4.62 -3.59 -2.47
N GLY A 139 4.60 -3.12 -1.22
CA GLY A 139 5.77 -2.58 -0.52
C GLY A 139 6.01 -1.08 -0.76
N LEU A 140 5.22 -0.42 -1.60
CA LEU A 140 5.34 1.02 -1.89
C LEU A 140 4.19 1.79 -1.24
N LYS A 141 4.48 2.99 -0.71
CA LYS A 141 3.45 3.86 -0.15
C LYS A 141 2.53 4.39 -1.24
N GLN A 142 1.23 4.39 -0.98
CA GLN A 142 0.20 4.93 -1.87
C GLN A 142 -0.72 5.89 -1.11
N GLY A 143 -1.20 6.90 -1.82
CA GLY A 143 -2.20 7.83 -1.31
C GLY A 143 -1.65 8.77 -0.23
N GLU A 144 -2.48 9.04 0.79
CA GLU A 144 -2.11 9.96 1.85
C GLU A 144 -1.26 9.26 2.93
N GLU A 145 -0.11 9.85 3.24
CA GLU A 145 0.61 9.62 4.48
C GLU A 145 0.37 10.81 5.41
N LYS A 146 -0.09 10.52 6.63
CA LYS A 146 -0.28 11.50 7.68
C LYS A 146 0.65 11.18 8.85
N GLN A 147 1.27 12.21 9.40
CA GLN A 147 2.00 12.13 10.66
C GLN A 147 1.47 13.19 11.61
N TRP A 148 1.48 12.88 12.91
CA TRP A 148 1.01 13.76 13.96
C TRP A 148 2.11 13.98 15.00
N HIS A 149 2.13 15.16 15.60
CA HIS A 149 2.86 15.42 16.84
C HIS A 149 2.24 14.64 18.00
N ALA A 150 2.99 14.47 19.09
CA ALA A 150 2.51 13.75 20.28
C ALA A 150 1.38 14.48 21.06
N ASN A 151 0.92 15.64 20.59
CA ASN A 151 -0.24 16.36 21.11
C ASN A 151 -1.48 16.17 20.21
N GLY A 152 -1.45 15.18 19.31
CA GLY A 152 -2.50 14.90 18.33
C GLY A 152 -2.57 15.87 17.14
N GLN A 153 -1.76 16.93 17.08
CA GLN A 153 -1.80 17.88 15.97
C GLN A 153 -1.09 17.32 14.72
N LEU A 154 -1.69 17.47 13.55
CA LEU A 154 -1.10 17.03 12.28
C LEU A 154 0.25 17.74 12.07
N SER A 155 1.31 16.96 11.87
CA SER A 155 2.67 17.45 11.65
C SER A 155 3.06 17.39 10.18
N LYS A 156 2.52 16.41 9.44
CA LYS A 156 2.84 16.21 8.03
C LYS A 156 1.68 15.55 7.29
N LEU A 157 1.44 16.00 6.06
CA LEU A 157 0.59 15.36 5.08
C LEU A 157 1.40 15.22 3.80
N ARG A 158 1.54 13.99 3.32
CA ARG A 158 2.11 13.71 2.01
C ARG A 158 1.15 12.95 1.12
N ARG A 159 1.20 13.21 -0.17
CA ARG A 159 0.49 12.46 -1.20
C ARG A 159 1.50 11.74 -2.06
N LEU A 160 1.34 10.42 -2.14
CA LEU A 160 2.33 9.49 -2.68
C LEU A 160 1.69 8.60 -3.75
N VAL A 161 2.42 8.37 -4.83
CA VAL A 161 2.12 7.36 -5.86
C VAL A 161 3.39 6.55 -6.07
N ASP A 162 3.31 5.23 -5.85
CA ASP A 162 4.45 4.31 -5.94
C ASP A 162 5.65 4.76 -5.10
N GLY A 163 5.37 5.31 -3.91
CA GLY A 163 6.37 5.85 -2.98
C GLY A 163 6.94 7.22 -3.35
N ASN A 164 6.55 7.82 -4.49
CA ASN A 164 7.00 9.13 -4.93
C ASN A 164 5.96 10.21 -4.64
N GLU A 165 6.39 11.42 -4.29
CA GLU A 165 5.48 12.53 -4.03
C GLU A 165 4.72 12.94 -5.29
N ASN A 166 3.39 13.00 -5.20
CA ASN A 166 2.49 13.40 -6.26
C ASN A 166 1.29 14.17 -5.67
N GLY A 167 1.16 15.44 -6.03
CA GLY A 167 0.20 16.39 -5.47
C GLY A 167 0.75 17.18 -4.29
N MET A 168 -0.15 17.77 -3.51
CA MET A 168 0.19 18.66 -2.40
C MET A 168 0.86 17.94 -1.22
N GLN A 169 1.91 18.57 -0.71
CA GLN A 169 2.68 18.18 0.47
C GLN A 169 2.63 19.34 1.47
N GLN A 170 2.34 19.03 2.73
CA GLN A 170 2.20 20.03 3.78
C GLN A 170 2.87 19.56 5.08
N ALA A 171 3.41 20.51 5.84
CA ALA A 171 3.90 20.23 7.19
C ALA A 171 3.65 21.42 8.12
N TRP A 172 3.37 21.11 9.38
CA TRP A 172 3.00 22.07 10.41
C TRP A 172 3.88 21.95 11.65
N LEU A 173 4.16 23.08 12.28
CA LEU A 173 4.78 23.15 13.59
C LEU A 173 3.82 22.65 14.68
N LYS A 174 4.34 22.40 15.90
CA LYS A 174 3.56 21.92 17.06
C LYS A 174 2.44 22.86 17.54
N ASN A 175 2.43 24.10 17.08
CA ASN A 175 1.40 25.10 17.34
C ASN A 175 0.37 25.20 16.20
N GLY A 176 0.51 24.41 15.13
CA GLY A 176 -0.38 24.39 13.98
C GLY A 176 0.00 25.35 12.86
N THR A 177 1.08 26.12 13.01
CA THR A 177 1.56 27.00 11.94
C THR A 177 2.06 26.16 10.77
N LEU A 178 1.48 26.36 9.59
CA LEU A 178 1.95 25.78 8.34
C LEU A 178 3.35 26.31 8.02
N TYR A 179 4.31 25.40 7.84
CA TYR A 179 5.72 25.75 7.58
C TYR A 179 6.23 25.22 6.24
N ILE A 180 5.60 24.17 5.71
CA ILE A 180 5.89 23.61 4.38
C ILE A 180 4.59 23.51 3.60
N ASN A 181 4.57 24.01 2.36
CA ASN A 181 3.43 23.92 1.46
C ASN A 181 3.86 23.97 -0.02
N TYR A 182 3.94 22.81 -0.66
CA TYR A 182 4.28 22.72 -2.08
C TYR A 182 3.53 21.58 -2.77
N GLU A 183 3.46 21.65 -4.09
CA GLU A 183 2.94 20.59 -4.96
C GLU A 183 4.11 19.87 -5.64
N ALA A 184 4.12 18.54 -5.57
CA ALA A 184 4.99 17.70 -6.37
C ALA A 184 4.24 17.22 -7.62
N LYS A 185 4.75 17.51 -8.82
CA LYS A 185 4.16 17.07 -10.08
C LYS A 185 5.24 16.68 -11.06
N ASN A 186 5.18 15.44 -11.56
CA ASN A 186 6.15 14.89 -12.53
C ASN A 186 7.61 15.05 -12.06
N GLY A 187 7.88 14.81 -10.78
CA GLY A 187 9.21 14.94 -10.17
C GLY A 187 9.69 16.38 -9.94
N ARG A 188 8.84 17.38 -10.20
CA ARG A 188 9.14 18.80 -9.94
C ARG A 188 8.32 19.33 -8.78
N VAL A 189 8.88 20.29 -8.06
CA VAL A 189 8.27 20.94 -6.89
C VAL A 189 7.83 22.35 -7.26
N PHE A 190 6.61 22.71 -6.86
CA PHE A 190 6.01 24.03 -7.06
C PHE A 190 5.50 24.55 -5.72
N GLY A 191 5.96 25.71 -5.26
CA GLY A 191 5.49 26.34 -4.02
C GLY A 191 6.59 26.53 -2.97
N LEU A 192 6.16 26.68 -1.72
CA LEU A 192 7.01 27.13 -0.61
C LEU A 192 7.46 25.95 0.25
N LEU A 193 8.77 25.67 0.24
CA LEU A 193 9.35 24.61 1.06
C LEU A 193 9.55 25.01 2.53
N ARG A 194 9.69 26.31 2.82
CA ARG A 194 9.89 26.88 4.16
C ARG A 194 9.26 28.28 4.17
N SER A 195 8.01 28.38 4.58
CA SER A 195 7.35 29.68 4.73
C SER A 195 7.64 30.23 6.12
N ASN A 196 8.67 31.07 6.24
CA ASN A 196 8.61 32.14 7.22
C ASN A 196 7.75 33.23 6.57
N LEU A 197 6.48 33.36 6.97
CA LEU A 197 5.73 34.58 6.69
C LEU A 197 6.41 35.70 7.48
N CYS A 198 7.31 36.44 6.84
CA CYS A 198 8.00 37.57 7.48
C CYS A 198 7.13 38.84 7.54
N TYR A 199 5.89 38.81 7.07
CA TYR A 199 4.95 39.92 7.15
C TYR A 199 3.52 39.43 6.89
N GLN A 200 2.54 39.99 7.61
CA GLN A 200 1.18 40.09 7.10
C GLN A 200 1.21 41.16 6.01
N LEU A 201 0.71 40.85 4.80
CA LEU A 201 0.39 41.87 3.81
C LEU A 201 -0.84 42.64 4.29
N GLU A 202 -0.67 43.53 5.27
CA GLU A 202 -1.79 44.31 5.80
C GLU A 202 -2.36 45.29 4.75
N ASN A 203 -1.62 45.62 3.67
CA ASN A 203 -2.04 46.71 2.76
C ASN A 203 -1.70 46.51 1.26
N GLU A 204 -1.54 45.28 0.74
CA GLU A 204 -1.36 45.14 -0.71
C GLU A 204 -2.68 45.31 -1.48
N VAL A 205 -2.82 46.44 -2.19
CA VAL A 205 -3.87 46.64 -3.19
C VAL A 205 -3.43 45.94 -4.48
N VAL A 206 -4.06 44.82 -4.79
CA VAL A 206 -3.85 44.08 -6.04
C VAL A 206 -4.47 44.86 -7.19
N ILE A 207 -3.63 45.51 -8.01
CA ILE A 207 -4.06 46.12 -9.27
C ILE A 207 -4.01 45.03 -10.35
N LYS A 208 -5.18 44.66 -10.89
CA LYS A 208 -5.27 43.82 -12.08
C LYS A 208 -5.11 44.71 -13.31
N ASN A 209 -4.11 44.42 -14.13
CA ASN A 209 -4.02 44.91 -15.51
C ASN A 209 -4.96 44.11 -16.41
#